data_AF-T0Y992-F1
#
_entry.id   AF-T0Y992-F1
#
_cell.length_a   1.000
_cell.length_b   1.000
_cell.length_c   1.000
_cell.angle_alpha   90.00
_cell.angle_beta   90.00
_cell.angle_gamma   90.00
#
_symmetry.space_group_name_H-M   'P 1'
#
loop_
_entity.id
_entity.type
_entity.pdbx_description
1 polymer ?
#
loop_
_entity_poly.entity_id
_entity_poly.type
_entity_poly.pdbx_seq_one_letter_code
_entity_poly.pdbx_strand_id
1 'polypeptide(L)'
;MGTMTQRARRFTYVGLEVTDDTLTANFDLDGRVFRETVVFAGAGSLRPAPTTAVAQLWYLLAGLSYYKVGAPPVIDLGDTPVGPHAMALLHAALVDGLGDSPTAMT
;
A
#
# COMPACT_ATOMS: atom_id res chain seq x y z
N MET A 1 13.65 32.78 -4.07
CA MET A 1 13.33 32.22 -2.74
C MET A 1 12.59 30.92 -2.98
N GLY A 2 13.32 29.79 -3.03
CA GLY A 2 12.75 28.49 -3.36
C GLY A 2 11.88 28.00 -2.21
N THR A 3 10.61 27.69 -2.49
CA THR A 3 9.70 27.05 -1.55
C THR A 3 10.37 25.76 -1.03
N MET A 4 10.68 25.70 0.27
CA MET A 4 10.94 24.42 0.94
C MET A 4 9.78 23.50 0.60
N THR A 5 10.06 22.41 -0.10
CA THR A 5 9.08 21.37 -0.41
C THR A 5 8.52 20.91 0.93
N GLN A 6 7.30 21.32 1.25
CA GLN A 6 6.67 20.98 2.53
C GLN A 6 6.59 19.45 2.60
N ARG A 7 7.29 18.86 3.58
CA ARG A 7 7.19 17.43 3.85
C ARG A 7 5.74 17.10 4.16
N ALA A 8 5.23 16.06 3.50
CA ALA A 8 3.92 15.53 3.80
C ALA A 8 3.87 15.05 5.27
N ARG A 9 2.71 15.17 5.90
CA ARG A 9 2.47 14.83 7.30
C ARG A 9 1.76 13.48 7.44
N ARG A 10 0.93 13.12 6.46
CA ARG A 10 0.16 11.88 6.46
C ARG A 10 0.09 11.26 5.07
N PHE A 11 0.21 9.93 5.05
CA PHE A 11 -0.15 9.09 3.91
C PHE A 11 -1.35 8.23 4.32
N THR A 12 -2.39 8.16 3.49
CA THR A 12 -3.60 7.39 3.77
C THR A 12 -3.86 6.34 2.70
N TYR A 13 -4.10 5.10 3.14
CA TYR A 13 -4.71 4.05 2.32
C TYR A 13 -6.22 4.32 2.23
N VAL A 14 -6.69 4.74 1.05
CA VAL A 14 -8.08 5.21 0.88
C VAL A 14 -9.02 4.06 0.49
N GLY A 15 -8.59 3.18 -0.41
CA GLY A 15 -9.40 2.03 -0.78
C GLY A 15 -8.83 1.21 -1.94
N LEU A 16 -9.19 -0.06 -1.94
CA LEU A 16 -8.88 -1.02 -3.00
C LEU A 16 -10.18 -1.50 -3.65
N GLU A 17 -10.29 -1.29 -4.95
CA GLU A 17 -11.35 -1.85 -5.78
C GLU A 17 -10.81 -3.07 -6.54
N VAL A 18 -11.51 -4.19 -6.42
CA VAL A 18 -11.21 -5.44 -7.14
C VAL A 18 -12.37 -5.74 -8.08
N THR A 19 -12.09 -5.70 -9.37
CA THR A 19 -13.03 -6.10 -10.42
C THR A 19 -12.63 -7.45 -11.00
N ASP A 20 -13.22 -7.87 -12.11
CA ASP A 20 -12.91 -9.18 -12.68
C ASP A 20 -11.51 -9.25 -13.29
N ASP A 21 -10.93 -8.17 -13.78
CA ASP A 21 -9.60 -8.16 -14.39
C ASP A 21 -8.71 -7.01 -13.93
N THR A 22 -9.24 -6.12 -13.10
CA THR A 22 -8.58 -4.87 -12.75
C THR A 22 -8.53 -4.67 -11.25
N LEU A 23 -7.34 -4.32 -10.75
CA LEU A 23 -7.13 -3.80 -9.41
C LEU A 23 -6.96 -2.29 -9.49
N THR A 24 -7.68 -1.55 -8.65
CA THR A 24 -7.53 -0.10 -8.52
C THR A 24 -7.31 0.27 -7.07
N ALA A 25 -6.10 0.78 -6.79
CA ALA A 25 -5.70 1.28 -5.48
C ALA A 25 -5.80 2.80 -5.45
N ASN A 26 -6.44 3.36 -4.43
CA ASN A 26 -6.53 4.79 -4.20
C ASN A 26 -5.75 5.17 -2.93
N PHE A 27 -4.94 6.22 -3.01
CA PHE A 27 -4.12 6.72 -1.92
C PHE A 27 -4.23 8.24 -1.81
N ASP A 28 -3.92 8.77 -0.63
CA ASP A 28 -3.81 10.20 -0.38
C ASP A 28 -2.48 10.53 0.30
N LEU A 29 -1.84 11.63 -0.13
CA LEU A 29 -0.67 12.21 0.51
C LEU A 29 -0.92 13.69 0.77
N ASP A 30 -1.38 14.02 1.99
CA ASP A 30 -1.77 15.36 2.41
C ASP A 30 -2.72 16.07 1.41
N GLY A 31 -3.77 15.39 0.99
CA GLY A 31 -4.77 15.92 0.04
C GLY A 31 -4.39 15.74 -1.43
N ARG A 32 -3.21 15.17 -1.74
CA ARG A 32 -2.85 14.76 -3.09
C ARG A 32 -3.32 13.33 -3.30
N VAL A 33 -4.46 13.18 -3.97
CA VAL A 33 -5.03 11.88 -4.31
C VAL A 33 -4.35 11.33 -5.56
N PHE A 34 -3.99 10.06 -5.53
CA PHE A 34 -3.53 9.33 -6.72
C PHE A 34 -4.06 7.90 -6.73
N ARG A 35 -4.07 7.35 -7.94
CA ARG A 35 -4.65 6.05 -8.25
C ARG A 35 -3.62 5.21 -8.98
N GLU A 36 -3.43 3.97 -8.53
CA GLU A 36 -2.71 2.96 -9.27
C GLU A 36 -3.70 1.92 -9.79
N THR A 37 -3.62 1.63 -11.09
CA THR A 37 -4.49 0.66 -11.74
C THR A 37 -3.65 -0.37 -12.47
N VAL A 38 -3.93 -1.65 -12.23
CA VAL A 38 -3.29 -2.78 -12.91
C VAL A 38 -4.36 -3.65 -13.52
N VAL A 39 -4.20 -3.97 -14.81
CA VAL A 39 -5.10 -4.80 -15.59
C VAL A 39 -4.43 -6.14 -15.89
N PHE A 40 -5.10 -7.23 -15.55
CA PHE A 40 -4.67 -8.60 -15.74
C PHE A 40 -5.43 -9.22 -16.91
N ALA A 41 -5.01 -8.90 -18.14
CA ALA A 41 -5.64 -9.43 -19.33
C ALA A 41 -5.57 -10.97 -19.36
N GLY A 42 -6.74 -11.62 -19.49
CA GLY A 42 -6.84 -13.08 -19.60
C GLY A 42 -6.75 -13.86 -18.28
N ALA A 43 -6.75 -13.19 -17.12
CA ALA A 43 -6.64 -13.85 -15.81
C ALA A 43 -7.93 -14.55 -15.33
N GLY A 44 -9.08 -14.35 -16.01
CA GLY A 44 -10.39 -14.70 -15.44
C GLY A 44 -10.74 -13.79 -14.26
N SER A 45 -11.80 -14.10 -13.51
CA SER A 45 -12.26 -13.23 -12.40
C SER A 45 -11.27 -13.15 -11.24
N LEU A 46 -10.94 -11.93 -10.80
CA LEU A 46 -10.12 -11.68 -9.60
C LEU A 46 -10.90 -11.67 -8.28
N ARG A 47 -12.22 -11.89 -8.31
CA ARG A 47 -13.08 -11.88 -7.11
C ARG A 47 -12.99 -13.12 -6.18
N PRO A 48 -12.51 -14.31 -6.60
CA PRO A 48 -12.33 -15.43 -5.68
C PRO A 48 -11.45 -15.05 -4.48
N ALA A 49 -11.79 -15.56 -3.28
CA ALA A 49 -11.13 -15.17 -2.03
C ALA A 49 -9.59 -15.25 -2.03
N PRO A 50 -8.94 -16.29 -2.61
CA PRO A 50 -7.47 -16.33 -2.69
C PRO A 50 -6.88 -15.17 -3.51
N THR A 51 -7.57 -14.77 -4.59
CA THR A 51 -7.13 -13.68 -5.46
C THR A 51 -7.32 -12.32 -4.78
N THR A 52 -8.38 -12.16 -3.99
CA THR A 52 -8.60 -10.96 -3.16
C THR A 52 -7.51 -10.79 -2.11
N ALA A 53 -7.03 -11.88 -1.48
CA ALA A 53 -5.93 -11.80 -0.52
C ALA A 53 -4.61 -11.33 -1.17
N VAL A 54 -4.33 -11.80 -2.40
CA VAL A 54 -3.19 -11.32 -3.19
C VAL A 54 -3.37 -9.86 -3.59
N ALA A 55 -4.58 -9.43 -3.95
CA ALA A 55 -4.88 -8.04 -4.27
C ALA A 55 -4.66 -7.12 -3.04
N GLN A 56 -5.05 -7.58 -1.84
CA GLN A 56 -4.77 -6.86 -0.59
C GLN A 56 -3.28 -6.77 -0.30
N LEU A 57 -2.52 -7.86 -0.48
CA LEU A 57 -1.07 -7.84 -0.33
C LEU A 57 -0.43 -6.84 -1.31
N TRP A 58 -0.80 -6.91 -2.58
CA TRP A 58 -0.33 -5.98 -3.61
C TRP A 58 -0.64 -4.53 -3.24
N TYR A 59 -1.85 -4.25 -2.76
CA TYR A 59 -2.27 -2.91 -2.34
C TYR A 59 -1.38 -2.31 -1.24
N LEU A 60 -1.02 -3.12 -0.24
CA LEU A 60 -0.11 -2.69 0.83
C LEU A 60 1.30 -2.38 0.30
N LEU A 61 1.81 -3.22 -0.62
CA LEU A 61 3.12 -3.03 -1.22
C LEU A 61 3.18 -1.81 -2.15
N ALA A 62 2.14 -1.60 -2.94
CA ALA A 62 1.99 -0.42 -3.79
C ALA A 62 1.95 0.86 -2.93
N GLY A 63 1.16 0.87 -1.86
CA GLY A 63 1.08 2.01 -0.95
C GLY A 63 2.42 2.35 -0.31
N LEU A 64 3.19 1.36 0.15
CA LEU A 64 4.55 1.56 0.66
C LEU A 64 5.50 2.20 -0.36
N SER A 65 5.32 1.88 -1.65
CA SER A 65 6.15 2.45 -2.72
C SER A 65 5.90 3.95 -2.90
N TYR A 66 4.65 4.41 -2.81
CA TYR A 66 4.32 5.83 -2.85
C TYR A 66 4.60 6.57 -1.54
N TYR A 67 4.35 5.90 -0.40
CA TYR A 67 4.70 6.43 0.92
C TYR A 67 6.16 6.92 0.94
N LYS A 68 7.09 6.11 0.40
CA LYS A 68 8.53 6.42 0.38
C LYS A 68 8.88 7.74 -0.31
N VAL A 69 8.06 8.22 -1.24
CA VAL A 69 8.30 9.49 -1.95
C VAL A 69 8.19 10.69 -1.01
N GLY A 70 7.25 10.65 -0.06
CA GLY A 70 7.03 11.73 0.92
C GLY A 70 7.60 11.43 2.31
N ALA A 71 7.76 10.14 2.64
CA ALA A 71 8.07 9.60 3.95
C ALA A 71 7.39 10.37 5.11
N PRO A 72 6.06 10.58 5.06
CA PRO A 72 5.37 11.25 6.15
C PRO A 72 5.52 10.45 7.46
N PRO A 73 5.48 11.13 8.62
CA PRO A 73 5.61 10.47 9.92
C PRO A 73 4.40 9.59 10.28
N VAL A 74 3.27 9.75 9.58
CA VAL A 74 2.04 9.01 9.85
C VAL A 74 1.56 8.27 8.60
N ILE A 75 1.32 6.97 8.76
CA ILE A 75 0.55 6.16 7.83
C ILE A 75 -0.81 5.88 8.47
N ASP A 76 -1.86 6.25 7.75
CA ASP A 76 -3.25 6.01 8.11
C ASP A 76 -3.78 4.89 7.21
N LEU A 77 -4.30 3.83 7.82
CA LEU A 77 -4.80 2.66 7.07
C LEU A 77 -6.26 2.85 6.62
N GLY A 78 -6.95 3.91 7.08
CA GLY A 78 -8.36 4.12 6.79
C GLY A 78 -9.20 2.90 7.15
N ASP A 79 -10.12 2.55 6.26
CA ASP A 79 -10.98 1.36 6.38
C ASP A 79 -10.33 0.09 5.80
N THR A 80 -9.03 0.13 5.48
CA THR A 80 -8.33 -1.04 4.92
C THR A 80 -8.34 -2.18 5.95
N PRO A 81 -8.85 -3.37 5.61
CA PRO A 81 -8.88 -4.50 6.53
C PRO A 81 -7.47 -5.07 6.72
N VAL A 82 -6.79 -4.63 7.78
CA VAL A 82 -5.42 -5.03 8.09
C VAL A 82 -5.40 -5.93 9.32
N GLY A 83 -5.13 -7.21 9.11
CA GLY A 83 -4.93 -8.18 10.18
C GLY A 83 -3.49 -8.19 10.73
N PRO A 84 -3.20 -9.03 11.74
CA PRO A 84 -1.89 -9.07 12.39
C PRO A 84 -0.71 -9.31 11.44
N HIS A 85 -0.85 -10.22 10.48
CA HIS A 85 0.21 -10.54 9.50
C HIS A 85 0.50 -9.37 8.56
N ALA A 86 -0.54 -8.68 8.10
CA ALA A 86 -0.40 -7.50 7.26
C ALA A 86 0.28 -6.36 8.03
N MET A 87 -0.01 -6.23 9.33
CA MET A 87 0.67 -5.24 10.18
C MET A 87 2.13 -5.59 10.47
N ALA A 88 2.43 -6.87 10.71
CA ALA A 88 3.80 -7.33 10.83
C ALA A 88 4.60 -7.06 9.54
N LEU A 89 4.00 -7.31 8.37
CA LEU A 89 4.60 -7.00 7.07
C LEU A 89 4.89 -5.51 6.92
N LEU A 90 3.91 -4.64 7.16
CA LEU A 90 4.08 -3.18 7.04
C LEU A 90 5.17 -2.67 7.98
N HIS A 91 5.16 -3.13 9.23
CA HIS A 91 6.17 -2.75 10.21
C HIS A 91 7.58 -3.17 9.78
N ALA A 92 7.79 -4.43 9.41
CA ALA A 92 9.07 -4.92 8.93
C ALA A 92 9.53 -4.14 7.69
N ALA A 93 8.62 -3.90 6.73
CA ALA A 93 8.92 -3.14 5.52
C ALA A 93 9.31 -1.67 5.78
N LEU A 94 8.84 -1.07 6.87
CA LEU A 94 9.15 0.31 7.25
C LEU A 94 10.42 0.43 8.10
N VAL A 95 10.68 -0.56 8.96
CA VAL A 95 11.82 -0.56 9.88
C VAL A 95 13.06 -1.16 9.24
N ASP A 96 12.91 -2.36 8.68
CA ASP A 96 14.01 -3.14 8.09
C ASP A 96 14.13 -2.82 6.59
N GLY A 97 13.00 -2.55 5.94
CA GLY A 97 12.95 -2.35 4.49
C GLY A 97 12.43 -3.60 3.76
N LEU A 98 11.97 -3.41 2.53
CA LEU A 98 11.30 -4.45 1.72
C LEU A 98 12.22 -5.57 1.20
N GLY A 99 13.47 -5.64 1.68
CA GLY A 99 14.46 -6.65 1.32
C GLY A 99 15.35 -7.11 2.48
N ASP A 100 15.26 -6.46 3.64
CA ASP A 100 15.92 -6.95 4.85
C ASP A 100 14.97 -7.92 5.54
N SER A 101 15.39 -9.18 5.60
CA SER A 101 14.71 -10.16 6.43
C SER A 101 15.09 -9.90 7.89
N PRO A 102 14.16 -9.97 8.85
CA PRO A 102 14.55 -10.04 10.25
C PRO A 102 15.47 -11.25 10.39
N THR A 103 16.71 -11.01 10.81
CA THR A 103 17.64 -12.10 11.14
C THR A 103 16.93 -12.93 12.19
N ALA A 104 16.63 -14.20 11.86
CA ALA A 104 15.90 -15.08 12.75
C ALA A 104 16.59 -15.09 14.13
N MET A 105 15.92 -14.53 15.14
CA MET A 105 16.32 -14.74 16.52
C MET A 105 16.14 -16.24 16.80
N THR A 106 17.27 -16.92 16.92
CA THR A 106 17.39 -18.31 17.35
C THR A 106 17.21 -18.39 18.86
#